data_AF-A0A259E7E0-F1
#
_entry.id   AF-A0A259E7E0-F1
#
_cell.length_a   1.000
_cell.length_b   1.000
_cell.length_c   1.000
_cell.angle_alpha   90.00
_cell.angle_beta   90.00
_cell.angle_gamma   90.00
#
_symmetry.space_group_name_H-M   'P 1'
#
loop_
_entity.id
_entity.type
_entity.pdbx_description
1 polymer ?
#
loop_
_entity_poly.entity_id
_entity_poly.type
_entity_poly.pdbx_seq_one_letter_code
_entity_poly.pdbx_strand_id
1 'polypeptide(L)'
;LRNAGVTVKVDYDATNKKFLFTSSRYGAASKAEVTSVDTDTLTKTGIGVKAGTDGVDVAGSINGVSATGSGQYLTGAVGDSSAGMKLQITGGATGARGTVNFSRGYAQQLDKMAETQLSSAGPISSRAEGINRSIESLGDQRDAFIRRLTSMEKRYRAQFTALDSMLSNMNRTSSFLTQQLANLPGSSRN
;
A
#
# COMPACT_ATOMS: atom_id res chain seq x y z
N LEU A 1 1.73 42.81 8.66
CA LEU A 1 1.28 42.46 7.29
C LEU A 1 2.26 41.56 6.51
N ARG A 2 3.58 41.66 6.66
CA ARG A 2 4.56 40.78 5.96
C ARG A 2 4.71 39.34 6.50
N ASN A 3 4.21 39.03 7.70
CA ASN A 3 4.52 37.78 8.39
C ASN A 3 3.73 36.53 7.91
N ALA A 4 2.85 36.68 6.91
CA ALA A 4 2.02 35.58 6.38
C ALA A 4 2.08 35.44 4.84
N GLY A 5 3.02 36.14 4.17
CA GLY A 5 3.11 36.14 2.71
C GLY A 5 1.85 36.69 2.01
N VAL A 6 1.03 37.49 2.70
CA VAL A 6 -0.19 38.11 2.16
C VAL A 6 0.14 39.52 1.71
N THR A 7 -0.28 39.88 0.51
CA THR A 7 -0.14 41.24 -0.03
C THR A 7 -1.52 41.88 -0.22
N VAL A 8 -1.59 43.19 -0.03
CA VAL A 8 -2.79 43.99 -0.27
C VAL A 8 -2.43 45.02 -1.32
N LYS A 9 -3.26 45.11 -2.37
CA LYS A 9 -3.18 46.15 -3.37
C LYS A 9 -3.99 47.36 -2.89
N VAL A 10 -3.43 48.56 -3.07
CA VAL A 10 -4.13 49.81 -2.78
C VAL A 10 -4.25 50.60 -4.07
N ASP A 11 -5.47 50.93 -4.45
CA ASP A 11 -5.78 51.78 -5.60
C ASP A 11 -6.54 53.02 -5.11
N TYR A 12 -6.35 54.16 -5.78
CA TYR A 12 -7.14 55.36 -5.49
C TYR A 12 -8.27 55.48 -6.52
N ASP A 13 -9.51 55.42 -6.03
CA ASP A 13 -10.71 55.63 -6.82
C ASP A 13 -11.01 57.13 -6.88
N ALA A 14 -10.61 57.78 -7.97
CA ALA A 14 -10.76 59.22 -8.16
C ALA A 14 -12.23 59.68 -8.24
N THR A 15 -13.13 58.80 -8.69
CA THR A 15 -14.57 59.09 -8.82
C THR A 15 -15.24 59.15 -7.45
N ASN A 16 -14.94 58.17 -6.60
CA ASN A 16 -15.49 58.09 -5.25
C ASN A 16 -14.59 58.72 -4.17
N LYS A 17 -13.45 59.30 -4.59
CA LYS A 17 -12.43 59.96 -3.74
C LYS A 17 -12.01 59.11 -2.54
N LYS A 18 -11.72 57.83 -2.76
CA LYS A 18 -11.39 56.86 -1.68
C LYS A 18 -10.25 55.92 -2.08
N PHE A 19 -9.49 55.46 -1.09
CA PHE A 19 -8.56 54.35 -1.28
C PHE A 19 -9.30 53.01 -1.19
N LEU A 20 -9.05 52.14 -2.17
CA LEU A 20 -9.57 50.79 -2.24
C LEU A 20 -8.46 49.81 -1.87
N PHE A 21 -8.67 49.07 -0.80
CA PHE A 21 -7.79 47.99 -0.36
C PHE A 21 -8.36 46.67 -0.89
N THR A 22 -7.54 45.95 -1.66
CA THR A 22 -7.93 44.65 -2.21
C THR A 22 -6.89 43.60 -1.82
N SER A 23 -7.31 42.51 -1.19
CA SER A 23 -6.43 41.38 -0.92
C SER A 23 -5.98 40.75 -2.25
N SER A 24 -4.71 40.32 -2.33
CA SER A 24 -4.19 39.58 -3.50
C SER A 24 -4.64 38.12 -3.55
N ARG A 25 -5.31 37.62 -2.49
CA ARG A 25 -5.89 36.29 -2.44
C ARG A 25 -7.27 36.26 -3.06
N TYR A 26 -7.74 35.06 -3.39
CA TYR A 26 -9.07 34.81 -3.93
C TYR A 26 -9.85 33.88 -3.00
N GLY A 27 -11.17 33.92 -3.10
CA GLY A 27 -12.04 33.05 -2.32
C GLY A 27 -12.23 33.48 -0.87
N ALA A 28 -12.62 32.53 -0.03
CA ALA A 28 -12.84 32.74 1.41
C ALA A 28 -11.56 33.22 2.14
N ALA A 29 -10.39 32.96 1.56
CA ALA A 29 -9.10 33.44 2.08
C ALA A 29 -8.82 34.92 1.74
N SER A 30 -9.63 35.56 0.90
CA SER A 30 -9.49 36.97 0.57
C SER A 30 -10.20 37.83 1.60
N LYS A 31 -9.41 38.43 2.50
CA LYS A 31 -9.89 39.29 3.59
C LYS A 31 -8.98 40.50 3.67
N ALA A 32 -9.55 41.70 3.60
CA ALA A 32 -8.83 42.96 3.75
C ALA A 32 -9.68 43.96 4.51
N GLU A 33 -9.24 44.34 5.70
CA GLU A 33 -9.92 45.27 6.58
C GLU A 33 -8.94 46.22 7.27
N VAL A 34 -9.43 47.39 7.66
CA VAL A 34 -8.67 48.35 8.47
C VAL A 34 -9.27 48.30 9.87
N THR A 35 -8.55 47.74 10.82
CA THR A 35 -9.06 47.49 12.18
C THR A 35 -8.80 48.64 13.15
N SER A 36 -7.78 49.46 12.88
CA SER A 36 -7.43 50.64 13.68
C SER A 36 -6.71 51.67 12.84
N VAL A 37 -6.89 52.95 13.17
CA VAL A 37 -6.10 54.08 12.66
C VAL A 37 -5.79 55.03 13.81
N ASP A 38 -4.73 55.82 13.70
CA ASP A 38 -4.46 56.91 14.65
C ASP A 38 -5.43 58.10 14.43
N THR A 39 -5.36 59.08 15.33
CA THR A 39 -6.25 60.26 15.38
C THR A 39 -6.22 61.11 14.11
N ASP A 40 -5.11 61.10 13.38
CA ASP A 40 -4.83 62.00 12.26
C ASP A 40 -4.98 61.31 10.89
N THR A 41 -4.84 59.99 10.83
CA THR A 41 -4.84 59.22 9.58
C THR A 41 -6.17 59.38 8.83
N LEU A 42 -7.31 59.35 9.52
CA LEU A 42 -8.62 59.54 8.89
C LEU A 42 -8.77 60.95 8.28
N THR A 43 -8.36 61.99 9.00
CA THR A 43 -8.52 63.39 8.57
C THR A 43 -7.52 63.78 7.48
N LYS A 44 -6.30 63.21 7.49
CA LYS A 44 -5.24 63.49 6.52
C LYS A 44 -5.29 62.63 5.26
N THR A 45 -5.78 61.39 5.34
CA THR A 45 -5.74 60.42 4.23
C THR A 45 -7.11 59.89 3.80
N GLY A 46 -8.16 60.14 4.58
CA GLY A 46 -9.49 59.57 4.34
C GLY A 46 -9.59 58.08 4.67
N ILE A 47 -8.54 57.46 5.21
CA ILE A 47 -8.53 56.04 5.60
C ILE A 47 -9.03 55.92 7.03
N GLY A 48 -10.19 55.29 7.21
CA GLY A 48 -10.80 55.00 8.51
C GLY A 48 -10.87 53.52 8.82
N VAL A 49 -11.19 53.19 10.07
CA VAL A 49 -11.55 51.82 10.48
C VAL A 49 -12.77 51.38 9.69
N LYS A 50 -12.64 50.27 8.97
CA LYS A 50 -13.70 49.71 8.15
C LYS A 50 -13.52 48.21 8.00
N ALA A 51 -14.61 47.49 8.26
CA ALA A 51 -14.69 46.07 7.98
C ALA A 51 -14.57 45.81 6.47
N GLY A 52 -13.81 44.77 6.14
CA GLY A 52 -13.67 44.27 4.78
C GLY A 52 -14.92 43.55 4.30
N THR A 53 -14.99 43.31 2.99
CA THR A 53 -15.88 42.30 2.43
C THR A 53 -15.06 41.05 2.15
N ASP A 54 -15.51 39.92 2.69
CA ASP A 54 -14.87 38.63 2.45
C ASP A 54 -15.06 38.18 0.99
N GLY A 55 -14.03 37.59 0.41
CA GLY A 55 -14.16 36.88 -0.85
C GLY A 55 -14.96 35.57 -0.68
N VAL A 56 -15.47 35.06 -1.80
CA VAL A 56 -16.22 33.80 -1.87
C VAL A 56 -15.51 32.86 -2.82
N ASP A 57 -15.36 31.60 -2.43
CA ASP A 57 -14.76 30.58 -3.29
C ASP A 57 -15.60 30.33 -4.54
N VAL A 58 -14.94 29.92 -5.62
CA VAL A 58 -15.66 29.55 -6.84
C VAL A 58 -16.60 28.37 -6.58
N ALA A 59 -17.86 28.48 -6.98
CA ALA A 59 -18.83 27.40 -6.91
C ALA A 59 -19.26 26.97 -8.32
N GLY A 60 -19.51 25.69 -8.52
CA GLY A 60 -19.96 25.16 -9.80
C GLY A 60 -20.01 23.65 -9.86
N SER A 61 -20.33 23.13 -11.04
CA SER A 61 -20.34 21.70 -11.34
C SER A 61 -19.34 21.36 -12.43
N ILE A 62 -18.73 20.18 -12.34
CA ILE A 62 -17.93 19.59 -13.41
C ILE A 62 -18.66 18.30 -13.82
N ASN A 63 -18.89 18.10 -15.11
CA ASN A 63 -19.65 16.95 -15.62
C ASN A 63 -21.06 16.81 -14.99
N GLY A 64 -21.70 17.94 -14.65
CA GLY A 64 -23.02 17.95 -13.99
C GLY A 64 -23.01 17.60 -12.50
N VAL A 65 -21.86 17.21 -11.94
CA VAL A 65 -21.69 16.90 -10.51
C VAL A 65 -21.12 18.11 -9.78
N SER A 66 -21.63 18.41 -8.58
CA SER A 66 -21.15 19.52 -7.76
C SER A 66 -19.66 19.35 -7.44
N ALA A 67 -18.88 20.40 -7.70
CA ALA A 67 -17.44 20.39 -7.54
C ALA A 67 -17.01 21.22 -6.32
N THR A 68 -15.83 20.92 -5.78
CA THR A 68 -15.30 21.60 -4.59
C THR A 68 -14.52 22.86 -4.98
N GLY A 69 -14.99 24.01 -4.50
CA GLY A 69 -14.35 25.31 -4.67
C GLY A 69 -13.26 25.60 -3.64
N SER A 70 -12.16 26.21 -4.06
CA SER A 70 -11.15 26.79 -3.18
C SER A 70 -10.43 27.94 -3.89
N GLY A 71 -10.70 29.18 -3.48
CA GLY A 71 -10.23 30.35 -4.22
C GLY A 71 -10.81 30.38 -5.62
N GLN A 72 -9.92 30.39 -6.61
CA GLN A 72 -10.27 30.29 -8.03
C GLN A 72 -10.33 28.84 -8.53
N TYR A 73 -9.97 27.85 -7.70
CA TYR A 73 -9.88 26.47 -8.17
C TYR A 73 -11.17 25.72 -7.91
N LEU A 74 -11.67 25.05 -8.94
CA LEU A 74 -12.79 24.14 -8.87
C LEU A 74 -12.27 22.72 -9.10
N THR A 75 -12.45 21.84 -8.11
CA THR A 75 -11.92 20.47 -8.11
C THR A 75 -13.06 19.48 -8.27
N GLY A 76 -12.91 18.53 -9.20
CA GLY A 76 -13.92 17.51 -9.48
C GLY A 76 -14.25 16.64 -8.28
N ALA A 77 -15.49 16.13 -8.24
CA ALA A 77 -15.97 15.31 -7.15
C ALA A 77 -15.21 13.98 -7.06
N VAL A 78 -14.98 13.49 -5.85
CA VAL A 78 -14.41 12.16 -5.63
C VAL A 78 -15.41 11.11 -6.10
N GLY A 79 -14.93 10.09 -6.82
CA GLY A 79 -15.77 9.00 -7.33
C GLY A 79 -16.50 9.31 -8.65
N ASP A 80 -16.39 10.53 -9.18
CA ASP A 80 -16.86 10.88 -10.53
C ASP A 80 -15.71 10.78 -11.57
N SER A 81 -16.06 10.82 -12.86
CA SER A 81 -15.08 10.92 -13.95
C SER A 81 -14.20 12.18 -13.86
N SER A 82 -14.70 13.24 -13.20
CA SER A 82 -13.94 14.44 -12.89
C SER A 82 -12.97 14.30 -11.70
N ALA A 83 -12.96 13.17 -11.00
CA ALA A 83 -12.10 12.97 -9.84
C ALA A 83 -10.62 13.19 -10.19
N GLY A 84 -9.98 14.09 -9.43
CA GLY A 84 -8.59 14.50 -9.63
C GLY A 84 -8.39 15.63 -10.66
N MET A 85 -9.43 16.09 -11.34
CA MET A 85 -9.36 17.29 -12.17
C MET A 85 -9.44 18.55 -11.31
N LYS A 86 -8.57 19.52 -11.60
CA LYS A 86 -8.57 20.84 -10.95
C LYS A 86 -8.54 21.92 -12.02
N LEU A 87 -9.60 22.72 -12.10
CA LEU A 87 -9.73 23.82 -13.05
C LEU A 87 -9.54 25.15 -12.33
N GLN A 88 -8.79 26.07 -12.93
CA GLN A 88 -8.69 27.45 -12.45
C GLN A 88 -9.70 28.33 -13.18
N ILE A 89 -10.54 29.02 -12.42
CA ILE A 89 -11.55 29.94 -12.92
C ILE A 89 -11.06 31.37 -12.68
N THR A 90 -10.61 32.02 -13.75
CA THR A 90 -10.01 33.37 -13.71
C THR A 90 -11.04 34.52 -13.72
N GLY A 91 -12.34 34.21 -13.60
CA GLY A 91 -13.45 35.17 -13.60
C GLY A 91 -14.38 35.05 -14.81
N GLY A 92 -15.19 36.08 -15.07
CA GLY A 92 -16.17 36.13 -16.17
C GLY A 92 -17.60 35.71 -15.76
N ALA A 93 -18.52 35.71 -16.73
CA ALA A 93 -19.94 35.45 -16.49
C ALA A 93 -20.19 34.08 -15.83
N THR A 94 -21.23 34.03 -15.00
CA THR A 94 -21.75 32.78 -14.43
C THR A 94 -22.50 31.99 -15.51
N GLY A 95 -22.34 30.66 -15.51
CA GLY A 95 -23.01 29.78 -16.47
C GLY A 95 -22.12 28.66 -16.97
N ALA A 96 -22.55 28.00 -18.04
CA ALA A 96 -21.78 26.94 -18.69
C ALA A 96 -20.50 27.52 -19.31
N ARG A 97 -19.33 27.00 -18.90
CA ARG A 97 -18.01 27.47 -19.34
C ARG A 97 -17.40 26.62 -20.47
N GLY A 98 -18.19 25.75 -21.09
CA GLY A 98 -17.80 24.86 -22.17
C GLY A 98 -17.46 23.43 -21.72
N THR A 99 -16.99 22.63 -22.68
CA THR A 99 -16.66 21.21 -22.50
C THR A 99 -15.16 21.01 -22.64
N VAL A 100 -14.55 20.30 -21.70
CA VAL A 100 -13.14 19.89 -21.76
C VAL A 100 -13.08 18.38 -21.95
N ASN A 101 -12.48 17.93 -23.05
CA ASN A 101 -12.25 16.52 -23.29
C ASN A 101 -10.84 16.17 -22.80
N PHE A 102 -10.76 15.46 -21.68
CA PHE A 102 -9.51 14.93 -21.16
C PHE A 102 -9.45 13.43 -21.38
N SER A 103 -8.36 12.95 -21.98
CA SER A 103 -8.11 11.52 -22.17
C SER A 103 -6.81 11.13 -21.49
N ARG A 104 -6.85 10.04 -20.73
CA ARG A 104 -5.67 9.41 -20.13
C ARG A 104 -4.99 8.58 -21.22
N GLY A 105 -3.78 8.99 -21.62
CA GLY A 105 -3.03 8.31 -22.68
C GLY A 105 -2.68 6.86 -22.35
N TYR A 106 -2.31 6.08 -23.38
CA TYR A 106 -1.95 4.66 -23.24
C TYR A 106 -0.82 4.42 -22.22
N ALA A 107 0.13 5.35 -22.10
CA ALA A 107 1.21 5.24 -21.12
C ALA A 107 0.71 5.16 -19.67
N GLN A 108 -0.33 5.93 -19.32
CA GLN A 108 -0.93 5.85 -17.98
C GLN A 108 -1.69 4.53 -17.76
N GLN A 109 -2.31 4.00 -18.82
CA GLN A 109 -2.99 2.71 -18.73
C GLN A 109 -2.00 1.56 -18.55
N LEU A 110 -0.88 1.62 -19.27
CA LEU A 110 0.24 0.68 -19.12
C LEU A 110 0.89 0.78 -17.74
N ASP A 111 1.09 1.99 -17.23
CA ASP A 111 1.63 2.23 -15.89
C ASP A 111 0.72 1.64 -14.82
N LYS A 112 -0.60 1.90 -14.91
CA LYS A 112 -1.58 1.31 -14.00
C LYS A 112 -1.63 -0.21 -14.08
N MET A 113 -1.50 -0.78 -15.29
CA MET A 113 -1.41 -2.23 -15.47
C MET A 113 -0.11 -2.80 -14.86
N ALA A 114 1.03 -2.13 -15.05
CA ALA A 114 2.28 -2.55 -14.44
C ALA A 114 2.19 -2.50 -12.92
N GLU A 115 1.59 -1.44 -12.37
CA GLU A 115 1.35 -1.28 -10.94
C GLU A 115 0.47 -2.40 -10.37
N THR A 116 -0.63 -2.77 -11.04
CA THR A 116 -1.46 -3.90 -10.55
C THR A 116 -0.72 -5.23 -10.60
N GLN A 117 0.05 -5.49 -11.66
CA GLN A 117 0.79 -6.74 -11.84
C GLN A 117 1.96 -6.87 -10.85
N LEU A 118 2.65 -5.77 -10.55
CA LEU A 118 3.80 -5.69 -9.65
C LEU A 118 3.42 -5.41 -8.19
N SER A 119 2.14 -5.17 -7.91
CA SER A 119 1.66 -4.95 -6.55
C SER A 119 1.96 -6.15 -5.64
N SER A 120 2.06 -5.89 -4.33
CA SER A 120 2.28 -6.94 -3.32
C SER A 120 1.17 -8.01 -3.29
N ALA A 121 -0.05 -7.64 -3.70
CA ALA A 121 -1.18 -8.54 -3.89
C ALA A 121 -1.36 -9.00 -5.36
N GLY A 122 -0.39 -8.68 -6.21
CA GLY A 122 -0.42 -8.98 -7.64
C GLY A 122 -0.16 -10.47 -7.93
N PRO A 123 -0.46 -10.91 -9.16
CA PRO A 123 -0.31 -12.31 -9.56
C PRO A 123 1.13 -12.82 -9.56
N ILE A 124 2.12 -11.93 -9.68
CA ILE A 124 3.54 -12.30 -9.57
C ILE A 124 3.87 -12.67 -8.12
N SER A 125 3.45 -11.85 -7.17
CA SER A 125 3.61 -12.09 -5.73
C SER A 125 2.92 -13.39 -5.31
N SER A 126 1.67 -13.61 -5.74
CA SER A 126 0.93 -14.83 -5.41
C SER A 126 1.58 -16.10 -5.95
N ARG A 127 2.19 -16.04 -7.14
CA ARG A 127 2.99 -17.16 -7.69
C ARG A 127 4.26 -17.38 -6.89
N ALA A 128 4.98 -16.33 -6.50
CA ALA A 128 6.18 -16.45 -5.68
C ALA A 128 5.85 -17.10 -4.31
N GLU A 129 4.78 -16.67 -3.65
CA GLU A 129 4.30 -17.30 -2.43
C GLU A 129 3.89 -18.77 -2.62
N GLY A 130 3.19 -19.08 -3.73
CA GLY A 130 2.81 -20.45 -4.06
C GLY A 130 4.02 -21.37 -4.26
N ILE A 131 5.08 -20.87 -4.90
CA ILE A 131 6.34 -21.58 -5.07
C ILE A 131 7.01 -21.80 -3.72
N ASN A 132 7.08 -20.76 -2.86
CA ASN A 132 7.67 -20.90 -1.51
C ASN A 132 6.93 -21.94 -0.67
N ARG A 133 5.59 -21.93 -0.67
CA ARG A 133 4.78 -22.97 -0.01
C ARG A 133 5.07 -24.37 -0.55
N SER A 134 5.29 -24.49 -1.85
CA SER A 134 5.65 -25.76 -2.48
C SER A 134 7.05 -26.23 -2.04
N ILE A 135 8.01 -25.31 -1.94
CA ILE A 135 9.36 -25.59 -1.43
C ILE A 135 9.30 -26.06 0.03
N GLU A 136 8.54 -25.39 0.88
CA GLU A 136 8.34 -25.76 2.28
C GLU A 136 7.72 -27.16 2.40
N SER A 137 6.65 -27.44 1.64
CA SER A 137 6.02 -28.77 1.64
C SER A 137 6.97 -29.87 1.16
N LEU A 138 7.81 -29.59 0.15
CA LEU A 138 8.84 -30.53 -0.29
C LEU A 138 9.91 -30.75 0.79
N GLY A 139 10.26 -29.72 1.56
CA GLY A 139 11.11 -29.84 2.75
C GLY A 139 10.52 -30.82 3.78
N ASP A 140 9.27 -30.60 4.17
CA ASP A 140 8.57 -31.45 5.14
C ASP A 140 8.48 -32.91 4.68
N GLN A 141 8.21 -33.13 3.39
CA GLN A 141 8.17 -34.46 2.78
C GLN A 141 9.54 -35.14 2.82
N ARG A 142 10.63 -34.40 2.56
CA ARG A 142 12.00 -34.93 2.67
C ARG A 142 12.32 -35.32 4.10
N ASP A 143 11.96 -34.51 5.09
CA ASP A 143 12.22 -34.79 6.50
C ASP A 143 11.41 -35.99 7.00
N ALA A 144 10.16 -36.13 6.56
CA ALA A 144 9.36 -37.32 6.84
C ALA A 144 9.99 -38.59 6.22
N PHE A 145 10.50 -38.49 4.99
CA PHE A 145 11.17 -39.59 4.31
C PHE A 145 12.48 -40.00 5.00
N ILE A 146 13.31 -39.04 5.41
CA ILE A 146 14.55 -39.28 6.16
C ILE A 146 14.23 -40.02 7.47
N ARG A 147 13.24 -39.55 8.24
CA ARG A 147 12.80 -40.23 9.47
C ARG A 147 12.39 -41.68 9.23
N ARG A 148 11.67 -41.95 8.13
CA ARG A 148 11.27 -43.31 7.74
C ARG A 148 12.48 -44.18 7.39
N LEU A 149 13.45 -43.65 6.64
CA LEU A 149 14.69 -44.36 6.30
C LEU A 149 15.49 -44.72 7.56
N THR A 150 15.67 -43.78 8.48
CA THR A 150 16.37 -44.04 9.75
C THR A 150 15.67 -45.13 10.56
N SER A 151 14.33 -45.11 10.62
CA SER A 151 13.56 -46.16 11.31
C SER A 151 13.70 -47.52 10.62
N MET A 152 13.72 -47.56 9.29
CA MET A 152 13.94 -48.80 8.53
C MET A 152 15.34 -49.36 8.76
N GLU A 153 16.36 -48.50 8.73
CA GLU A 153 17.74 -48.88 9.01
C GLU A 153 17.86 -49.48 10.42
N LYS A 154 17.32 -48.81 11.44
CA LYS A 154 17.32 -49.31 12.83
C LYS A 154 16.66 -50.68 12.93
N ARG A 155 15.52 -50.87 12.24
CA ARG A 155 14.82 -52.16 12.21
C ARG A 155 15.65 -53.25 11.53
N TYR A 156 16.25 -52.96 10.37
CA TYR A 156 17.09 -53.93 9.68
C TYR A 156 18.35 -54.28 10.45
N ARG A 157 18.99 -53.31 11.12
CA ARG A 157 20.12 -53.59 12.03
C ARG A 157 19.70 -54.52 13.17
N ALA A 158 18.55 -54.27 13.81
CA ALA A 158 18.05 -55.13 14.87
C ALA A 158 17.73 -56.56 14.38
N GLN A 159 17.10 -56.68 13.20
CA GLN A 159 16.82 -57.98 12.58
C GLN A 159 18.11 -58.73 12.25
N PHE A 160 19.13 -58.04 11.73
CA PHE A 160 20.43 -58.65 11.44
C PHE A 160 21.13 -59.16 12.70
N THR A 161 21.17 -58.36 13.78
CA THR A 161 21.73 -58.80 15.07
C THR A 161 20.97 -59.99 15.68
N ALA A 162 19.64 -60.01 15.54
CA ALA A 162 18.82 -61.14 15.99
C ALA A 162 19.10 -62.41 15.17
N LEU A 163 19.23 -62.28 13.84
CA LEU A 163 19.61 -63.39 12.96
C LEU A 163 21.00 -63.93 13.29
N ASP A 164 21.97 -63.07 13.57
CA ASP A 164 23.32 -63.47 13.97
C ASP A 164 23.32 -64.23 15.32
N SER A 165 22.54 -63.74 16.28
CA SER A 165 22.34 -64.42 17.56
C SER A 165 21.65 -65.78 17.40
N MET A 166 20.63 -65.86 16.54
CA MET A 166 19.93 -67.11 16.23
C MET A 166 20.86 -68.12 15.54
N LEU A 167 21.68 -67.67 14.59
CA LEU A 167 22.66 -68.51 13.91
C LEU A 167 23.72 -69.05 14.89
N SER A 168 24.22 -68.20 15.80
CA SER A 168 25.14 -68.62 16.86
C SER A 168 24.52 -69.68 17.77
N ASN A 169 23.25 -69.49 18.16
CA ASN A 169 22.51 -70.47 18.96
C ASN A 169 22.27 -71.78 18.19
N MET A 170 21.89 -71.72 16.91
CA MET A 170 21.74 -72.91 16.07
C MET A 170 23.04 -73.70 15.92
N ASN A 171 24.18 -73.00 15.77
CA ASN A 171 25.50 -73.64 15.74
C ASN A 171 25.82 -74.35 17.06
N ARG A 172 25.57 -73.72 18.22
CA ARG A 172 25.74 -74.38 19.54
C ARG A 172 24.85 -75.60 19.68
N THR A 173 23.58 -75.50 19.28
CA THR A 173 22.64 -76.63 19.30
C THR A 173 23.11 -77.76 18.39
N SER A 174 23.58 -77.45 17.18
CA SER A 174 24.15 -78.42 16.24
C SER A 174 25.36 -79.15 16.82
N SER A 175 26.29 -78.42 17.44
CA SER A 175 27.44 -79.02 18.13
C SER A 175 27.02 -79.91 19.30
N PHE A 176 26.07 -79.47 20.12
CA PHE A 176 25.53 -80.28 21.23
C PHE A 176 24.87 -81.57 20.73
N LEU A 177 24.05 -81.49 19.68
CA LEU A 177 23.41 -82.67 19.07
C LEU A 177 24.44 -83.63 18.47
N THR A 178 25.51 -83.10 17.86
CA THR A 178 26.61 -83.92 17.32
C THR A 178 27.37 -84.63 18.44
N GLN A 179 27.62 -83.94 19.56
CA GLN A 179 28.26 -84.54 20.74
C GLN A 179 27.39 -85.64 21.36
N GLN A 180 26.07 -85.40 21.47
CA GLN A 180 25.12 -86.40 21.97
C GLN A 180 25.02 -87.60 21.03
N LEU A 181 25.04 -87.35 19.71
CA LEU A 181 25.04 -88.42 18.71
C LEU A 181 26.32 -89.26 18.73
N ALA A 182 27.49 -88.63 18.94
CA ALA A 182 28.76 -89.35 19.11
C ALA A 182 28.82 -90.15 20.42
N ASN A 183 28.11 -89.71 21.46
CA ASN A 183 28.00 -90.39 22.75
C ASN A 183 26.85 -91.40 22.82
N LEU A 184 26.04 -91.57 21.76
CA LEU A 184 25.06 -92.63 21.69
C LEU A 184 25.80 -93.98 21.62
N PRO A 185 25.55 -94.93 22.55
CA PRO A 185 26.20 -96.22 22.57
C PRO A 185 25.70 -97.06 21.40
N GLY A 186 26.43 -97.02 20.28
CA GLY A 186 26.10 -97.74 19.06
C GLY A 186 27.26 -97.96 18.07
N SER A 187 28.50 -97.54 18.38
CA SER A 187 29.70 -97.92 17.60
C SER A 187 30.81 -98.57 18.42
N SER A 188 30.47 -99.14 19.59
CA SER A 188 31.36 -100.05 20.31
C SER A 188 30.54 -101.22 20.83
N ARG A 189 30.85 -102.42 20.27
CA ARG A 189 30.25 -103.77 20.48
C ARG A 189 29.04 -104.05 19.56
N ASN A 190 29.08 -104.94 18.57
CA ASN A 190 29.96 -106.07 18.19
C ASN A 190 30.37 -105.97 16.71
#